data_AF-A0A2D6AD79-F1
#
_entry.id   AF-A0A2D6AD79-F1
#
_cell.length_a   1.000
_cell.length_b   1.000
_cell.length_c   1.000
_cell.angle_alpha   90.00
_cell.angle_beta   90.00
_cell.angle_gamma   90.00
#
_symmetry.space_group_name_H-M   'P 1'
#
loop_
_entity.id
_entity.type
_entity.pdbx_description
1 polymer ?
#
loop_
_entity_poly.entity_id
_entity_poly.type
_entity_poly.pdbx_seq_one_letter_code
_entity_poly.pdbx_strand_id
1 'polypeptide(L)'
;MLFSDTMGLFNRIRSIFTSKPEAEENAVEEYIDPLHEEMSTAHAHRQESVISESLKVLDAEDNFVAQEEKVESPPAEYDAGEVEVSDLLLEDDKEVDHSTRNVVEHDSIDDLGDHLEDASIVGDLPEEVAF
;
A
#
# COMPACT_ATOMS: atom_id res chain seq x y z
N MET A 1 -49.25 -48.39 6.20
CA MET A 1 -48.40 -47.42 6.93
C MET A 1 -47.66 -46.63 5.85
N LEU A 2 -48.32 -45.58 5.35
CA LEU A 2 -48.16 -44.18 5.77
C LEU A 2 -46.77 -43.65 5.40
N PHE A 3 -46.64 -42.97 4.26
CA PHE A 3 -45.79 -41.77 4.03
C PHE A 3 -45.93 -41.34 2.56
N SER A 4 -47.01 -40.63 2.20
CA SER A 4 -47.10 -39.92 0.90
C SER A 4 -47.96 -38.66 0.92
N ASP A 5 -48.18 -38.05 2.09
CA ASP A 5 -49.05 -36.85 2.20
C ASP A 5 -48.26 -35.55 2.47
N THR A 6 -46.95 -35.64 2.69
CA THR A 6 -46.14 -34.47 3.08
C THR A 6 -45.67 -33.63 1.90
N MET A 7 -45.63 -34.13 0.66
CA MET A 7 -45.21 -33.30 -0.48
C MET A 7 -46.35 -32.51 -1.14
N GLY A 8 -47.61 -32.92 -0.97
CA GLY A 8 -48.75 -32.27 -1.61
C GLY A 8 -49.24 -31.00 -0.89
N LEU A 9 -49.20 -31.00 0.45
CA LEU A 9 -49.71 -29.88 1.25
C LEU A 9 -48.75 -28.70 1.25
N PHE A 10 -47.44 -28.95 1.34
CA PHE A 10 -46.42 -27.91 1.30
C PHE A 10 -46.35 -27.21 -0.06
N ASN A 11 -46.53 -27.94 -1.17
CA ASN A 11 -46.58 -27.34 -2.51
C ASN A 11 -47.80 -26.43 -2.72
N ARG A 12 -48.96 -26.77 -2.12
CA ARG A 12 -50.15 -25.90 -2.14
C ARG A 12 -50.02 -24.66 -1.27
N ILE A 13 -49.33 -24.76 -0.13
CA ILE A 13 -49.06 -23.59 0.73
C ILE A 13 -48.04 -22.67 0.07
N ARG A 14 -47.02 -23.22 -0.60
CA ARG A 14 -46.02 -22.44 -1.35
C ARG A 14 -46.64 -21.69 -2.52
N SER A 15 -47.55 -22.31 -3.28
CA SER A 15 -48.19 -21.67 -4.44
C SER A 15 -49.13 -20.52 -4.09
N ILE A 16 -49.66 -20.48 -2.86
CA ILE A 16 -50.47 -19.35 -2.36
C ILE A 16 -49.56 -18.17 -2.00
N PHE A 17 -48.38 -18.45 -1.43
CA PHE A 17 -47.39 -17.44 -1.02
C PHE A 17 -46.54 -16.87 -2.16
N THR A 18 -46.39 -17.58 -3.28
CA THR A 18 -45.59 -17.12 -4.44
C THR A 18 -46.44 -16.58 -5.59
N SER A 19 -47.68 -16.13 -5.33
CA SER A 19 -48.57 -15.59 -6.37
C SER A 19 -48.21 -14.16 -6.77
N LYS A 20 -47.02 -13.98 -7.32
CA LYS A 20 -46.73 -12.91 -8.27
C LYS A 20 -45.99 -13.58 -9.43
N PRO A 21 -46.55 -13.57 -10.65
CA PRO A 21 -45.75 -13.95 -11.81
C PRO A 21 -44.73 -12.82 -11.99
N GLU A 22 -43.53 -13.02 -11.43
CA GLU A 22 -42.37 -12.31 -11.92
C GLU A 22 -42.26 -12.64 -13.39
N ALA A 23 -42.30 -11.59 -14.21
CA ALA A 23 -41.99 -11.69 -15.62
C ALA A 23 -40.68 -12.47 -15.73
N GLU A 24 -40.62 -13.41 -16.67
CA GLU A 24 -39.39 -14.11 -17.03
C GLU A 24 -38.32 -13.06 -17.34
N GLU A 25 -37.51 -12.72 -16.34
CA GLU A 25 -36.25 -12.04 -16.54
C GLU A 25 -35.47 -13.01 -17.41
N ASN A 26 -35.29 -12.63 -18.68
CA ASN A 26 -34.43 -13.33 -19.62
C ASN A 26 -33.15 -13.69 -18.86
N ALA A 27 -32.93 -14.99 -18.63
CA ALA A 27 -31.69 -15.47 -18.07
C ALA A 27 -30.59 -15.01 -19.03
N VAL A 28 -29.92 -13.92 -18.68
CA VAL A 28 -28.73 -13.47 -19.38
C VAL A 28 -27.73 -14.58 -19.12
N GLU A 29 -27.44 -15.39 -20.14
CA GLU A 29 -26.36 -16.36 -20.07
C GLU A 29 -25.10 -15.56 -19.71
N GLU A 30 -24.64 -15.70 -18.47
CA GLU A 30 -23.40 -15.08 -18.02
C GLU A 30 -22.29 -15.62 -18.90
N TYR A 31 -21.57 -14.72 -19.55
CA TYR A 31 -20.42 -15.10 -20.36
C TYR A 31 -19.32 -15.62 -19.43
N ILE A 32 -19.12 -16.94 -19.46
CA ILE A 32 -18.03 -17.60 -18.74
C ILE A 32 -16.79 -17.51 -19.62
N ASP A 33 -15.83 -16.67 -19.22
CA ASP A 33 -14.52 -16.61 -19.86
C ASP A 33 -13.81 -17.97 -19.71
N PRO A 34 -13.46 -18.66 -20.82
CA PRO A 34 -12.75 -19.94 -20.78
C PRO A 34 -11.41 -19.88 -20.02
N LEU A 35 -10.81 -18.70 -19.89
CA LEU A 35 -9.53 -18.49 -19.22
C LEU A 35 -9.68 -18.17 -17.72
N HIS A 36 -10.90 -17.98 -17.22
CA HIS A 36 -11.14 -17.55 -15.84
C HIS A 36 -10.59 -18.54 -14.80
N GLU A 37 -10.78 -19.83 -15.03
CA GLU A 37 -10.29 -20.89 -14.13
C GLU A 37 -8.75 -20.95 -14.13
N GLU A 38 -8.11 -20.83 -15.29
CA GLU A 38 -6.65 -20.80 -15.40
C GLU A 38 -6.05 -19.56 -14.69
N MET A 39 -6.67 -18.38 -14.88
CA MET A 39 -6.21 -17.15 -14.24
C MET A 39 -6.38 -17.17 -12.72
N SER A 40 -7.50 -17.70 -12.24
CA SER A 40 -7.76 -17.82 -10.80
C SER A 40 -6.79 -18.79 -10.12
N THR A 41 -6.51 -19.93 -10.75
CA THR A 41 -5.54 -20.92 -10.25
C THR A 41 -4.11 -20.39 -10.29
N ALA A 42 -3.71 -19.72 -11.37
CA ALA A 42 -2.40 -19.08 -11.48
C ALA A 42 -2.20 -17.98 -10.42
N HIS A 43 -3.24 -17.19 -10.15
CA HIS A 43 -3.22 -16.18 -9.11
C HIS A 43 -3.09 -16.80 -7.70
N ALA A 44 -3.86 -17.84 -7.39
CA ALA A 44 -3.76 -18.56 -6.12
C ALA A 44 -2.34 -19.12 -5.90
N HIS A 45 -1.77 -19.77 -6.93
CA HIS A 45 -0.41 -20.31 -6.87
C HIS A 45 0.64 -19.20 -6.63
N ARG A 46 0.48 -18.04 -7.27
CA ARG A 46 1.37 -16.90 -7.06
C ARG A 46 1.32 -16.39 -5.61
N GLN A 47 0.13 -16.31 -5.03
CA GLN A 47 -0.04 -15.89 -3.63
C GLN A 47 0.63 -16.88 -2.67
N GLU A 48 0.42 -18.19 -2.87
CA GLU A 48 1.06 -19.24 -2.07
C GLU A 48 2.59 -19.20 -2.16
N SER A 49 3.13 -18.96 -3.36
CA SER A 49 4.58 -18.81 -3.57
C SER A 49 5.15 -17.62 -2.78
N VAL A 50 4.49 -16.46 -2.81
CA VAL A 50 4.96 -15.27 -2.08
C VAL A 50 4.92 -15.49 -0.58
N ILE A 51 3.85 -16.11 -0.08
CA ILE A 51 3.70 -16.41 1.35
C ILE A 51 4.77 -17.39 1.81
N SER A 52 4.98 -18.48 1.07
CA SER A 52 5.98 -19.50 1.42
C SER A 52 7.41 -18.97 1.37
N GLU A 53 7.74 -18.14 0.38
CA GLU A 53 9.04 -17.46 0.31
C GLU A 53 9.25 -16.51 1.50
N SER A 54 8.25 -15.68 1.82
CA SER A 54 8.33 -14.76 2.95
C SER A 54 8.49 -15.52 4.27
N LEU A 55 7.75 -16.61 4.45
CA LEU A 55 7.87 -17.46 5.64
C LEU A 55 9.26 -18.11 5.73
N LYS A 56 9.81 -18.55 4.61
CA LYS A 56 11.17 -19.12 4.55
C LYS A 56 12.25 -18.08 4.91
N VAL A 57 12.05 -16.82 4.56
CA VAL A 57 12.95 -15.72 4.95
C VAL A 57 12.84 -15.45 6.45
N LEU A 58 11.64 -15.49 7.02
CA LEU A 58 11.44 -15.31 8.47
C LEU A 58 11.91 -16.50 9.31
N ASP A 59 11.78 -17.72 8.78
CA ASP A 59 12.22 -18.97 9.42
C ASP A 59 13.70 -19.27 9.17
N ALA A 60 14.33 -18.54 8.24
CA ALA A 60 15.78 -18.54 8.12
C ALA A 60 16.33 -17.92 9.40
N GLU A 61 16.76 -18.80 10.30
CA GLU A 61 17.34 -18.48 11.60
C GLU A 61 18.29 -17.28 11.43
N ASP A 62 17.87 -16.15 12.00
CA ASP A 62 18.54 -14.87 11.99
C ASP A 62 19.94 -15.05 12.58
N ASN A 63 20.87 -15.49 11.76
CA ASN A 63 22.30 -15.31 11.97
C ASN A 63 22.60 -13.85 11.64
N PHE A 64 21.92 -12.93 12.34
CA PHE A 64 22.45 -11.62 12.63
C PHE A 64 23.68 -11.87 13.49
N VAL A 65 24.79 -12.22 12.84
CA VAL A 65 26.08 -11.80 13.34
C VAL A 65 25.95 -10.30 13.35
N ALA A 66 25.72 -9.72 14.54
CA ALA A 66 25.93 -8.31 14.75
C ALA A 66 27.36 -8.06 14.28
N GLN A 67 27.51 -7.66 13.02
CA GLN A 67 28.74 -7.05 12.58
C GLN A 67 28.84 -5.85 13.51
N GLU A 68 29.84 -5.86 14.39
CA GLU A 68 30.21 -4.65 15.10
C GLU A 68 30.38 -3.60 14.03
N GLU A 69 29.35 -2.75 13.88
CA GLU A 69 29.38 -1.65 12.95
C GLU A 69 30.61 -0.88 13.37
N LYS A 70 31.62 -0.87 12.51
CA LYS A 70 32.86 -0.18 12.79
C LYS A 70 32.50 1.29 12.75
N VAL A 71 32.08 1.81 13.91
CA VAL A 71 31.77 3.22 14.09
C VAL A 71 33.03 3.96 13.66
N GLU A 72 32.95 4.62 12.50
CA GLU A 72 34.03 5.46 12.04
C GLU A 72 34.21 6.54 13.10
N SER A 73 35.42 6.60 13.66
CA SER A 73 35.75 7.66 14.61
C SER A 73 35.53 8.99 13.90
N PRO A 74 34.84 9.96 14.53
CA PRO A 74 34.58 11.25 13.90
C PRO A 74 35.90 11.91 13.45
N PRO A 75 35.86 12.79 12.45
CA PRO A 75 37.05 13.49 11.97
C PRO A 75 37.80 14.17 13.12
N ALA A 76 39.14 14.21 13.06
CA ALA A 76 39.99 14.72 14.17
C ALA A 76 39.75 16.19 14.55
N GLU A 77 38.99 16.93 13.73
CA GLU A 77 38.54 18.29 13.98
C GLU A 77 37.39 18.37 14.99
N TYR A 78 36.66 17.26 15.17
CA TYR A 78 35.63 17.11 16.18
C TYR A 78 36.28 16.62 17.48
N ASP A 79 36.27 17.48 18.50
CA ASP A 79 36.58 17.07 19.87
C ASP A 79 35.48 16.09 20.31
N ALA A 80 35.82 14.80 20.36
CA ALA A 80 35.00 13.78 20.99
C ALA A 80 35.12 13.94 22.51
N GLY A 81 34.72 15.11 23.02
CA GLY A 81 34.91 15.53 24.40
C GLY A 81 34.48 14.44 25.38
N GLU A 82 35.11 14.41 26.54
CA GLU A 82 34.74 13.46 27.60
C GLU A 82 33.32 13.79 28.10
N VAL A 83 32.32 13.03 27.64
CA VAL A 83 30.93 13.13 28.12
C VAL A 83 30.75 12.14 29.25
N GLU A 84 30.41 12.61 30.45
CA GLU A 84 30.08 11.73 31.57
C GLU A 84 28.65 11.20 31.40
N VAL A 85 28.37 9.96 31.86
CA VAL A 85 27.01 9.37 31.77
C VAL A 85 25.97 10.25 32.49
N SER A 86 26.39 10.98 33.52
CA SER A 86 25.60 12.00 34.22
C SER A 86 25.16 13.15 33.31
N ASP A 87 25.99 13.57 32.36
CA ASP A 87 25.69 14.66 31.42
C ASP A 87 24.57 14.26 30.44
N LEU A 88 24.51 12.98 30.07
CA LEU A 88 23.43 12.42 29.22
C LEU A 88 22.10 12.27 29.96
N LEU A 89 22.13 12.27 31.30
CA LEU A 89 20.96 12.11 32.16
C LEU A 89 20.40 13.45 32.65
N LEU A 90 21.02 14.57 32.26
CA LEU A 90 20.45 15.89 32.48
C LEU A 90 19.28 16.09 31.52
N GLU A 91 18.07 16.24 32.05
CA GLU A 91 16.85 16.63 31.30
C GLU A 91 16.91 18.07 30.75
N ASP A 92 18.10 18.65 30.56
CA ASP A 92 18.27 20.04 30.12
C ASP A 92 18.36 20.20 28.60
N ASP A 93 17.91 19.18 27.85
CA ASP A 93 17.48 19.35 26.47
C ASP A 93 16.11 20.05 26.49
N LYS A 94 16.13 21.36 26.77
CA LYS A 94 15.08 22.22 26.23
C LYS A 94 15.08 21.93 24.74
N GLU A 95 14.01 21.35 24.23
CA GLU A 95 13.83 21.13 22.79
C GLU A 95 14.06 22.46 22.07
N VAL A 96 15.28 22.67 21.59
CA VAL A 96 15.64 23.90 20.91
C VAL A 96 15.14 23.71 19.49
N ASP A 97 14.10 24.45 19.15
CA ASP A 97 13.59 24.45 17.79
C ASP A 97 14.70 24.86 16.81
N HIS A 98 15.05 23.95 15.92
CA HIS A 98 16.06 24.15 14.87
C HIS A 98 15.41 24.41 13.51
N SER A 99 14.08 24.55 13.44
CA SER A 99 13.33 24.81 12.21
C SER A 99 13.79 26.07 11.46
N THR A 100 14.41 27.00 12.18
CA THR A 100 14.90 28.28 11.63
C THR A 100 16.40 28.28 11.33
N ARG A 101 17.15 27.21 11.65
CA ARG A 101 18.58 27.14 11.34
C ARG A 101 18.77 26.79 9.87
N ASN A 102 19.62 27.55 9.19
CA ASN A 102 20.00 27.33 7.79
C ASN A 102 18.83 27.41 6.79
N VAL A 103 17.73 28.10 7.13
CA VAL A 103 16.66 28.41 6.18
C VAL A 103 16.99 29.70 5.45
N VAL A 104 16.92 29.69 4.12
CA VAL A 104 16.97 30.90 3.30
C VAL A 104 15.54 31.30 3.00
N GLU A 105 15.11 32.41 3.57
CA GLU A 105 13.80 33.00 3.29
C GLU A 105 13.86 33.83 1.99
N HIS A 106 12.87 33.67 1.12
CA HIS A 106 12.71 34.45 -0.11
C HIS A 106 11.41 35.25 -0.02
N ASP A 107 11.46 36.54 -0.36
CA ASP A 107 10.31 37.45 -0.26
C ASP A 107 9.37 37.32 -1.46
N SER A 108 9.92 36.98 -2.64
CA SER A 108 9.17 36.74 -3.88
C SER A 108 9.61 35.45 -4.57
N ILE A 109 8.71 34.90 -5.39
CA ILE A 109 9.02 33.80 -6.32
C ILE A 109 10.11 34.23 -7.32
N ASP A 110 10.19 35.52 -7.63
CA ASP A 110 11.23 36.07 -8.52
C ASP A 110 12.65 35.88 -7.95
N ASP A 111 12.79 35.79 -6.62
CA ASP A 111 14.07 35.58 -5.93
C ASP A 111 14.55 34.12 -6.00
N LEU A 112 13.66 33.19 -6.38
CA LEU A 112 13.92 31.75 -6.43
C LEU A 112 14.67 31.34 -7.72
N GLY A 113 14.77 32.24 -8.70
CA GLY A 113 15.40 31.97 -10.00
C GLY A 113 14.57 31.04 -10.89
N ASP A 114 14.79 31.13 -12.20
CA ASP A 114 14.08 30.29 -13.17
C ASP A 114 14.81 28.96 -13.37
N HIS A 115 14.55 28.00 -12.48
CA HIS A 115 15.13 26.65 -12.56
C HIS A 115 14.65 25.84 -13.76
N LEU A 116 13.63 26.33 -14.48
CA LEU A 116 13.04 25.66 -15.65
C LEU A 116 13.35 26.39 -16.96
N GLU A 117 14.22 27.42 -16.94
CA GLU A 117 14.60 28.19 -18.13
C GLU A 117 15.10 27.26 -19.25
N ASP A 118 15.87 26.22 -18.90
CA ASP A 118 16.40 25.23 -19.84
C ASP A 118 15.57 23.94 -19.93
N ALA A 119 14.43 23.86 -19.24
CA ALA A 119 13.61 22.66 -19.23
C ALA A 119 12.86 22.49 -20.55
N SER A 120 13.17 21.42 -21.29
CA SER A 120 12.42 21.04 -22.48
C SER A 120 11.06 20.48 -22.12
N ILE A 121 9.99 21.09 -22.62
CA ILE A 121 8.64 20.52 -22.55
C ILE A 121 8.57 19.32 -23.51
N VAL A 122 8.26 18.13 -23.01
CA VAL A 122 8.09 16.92 -23.81
C VAL A 122 6.65 16.43 -23.69
N GLY A 123 5.89 16.53 -24.78
CA GLY A 123 4.49 16.12 -24.88
C GLY A 123 3.85 16.70 -26.15
N ASP A 124 2.64 16.25 -26.48
CA ASP A 124 1.87 16.82 -27.59
C ASP A 124 1.43 18.25 -27.20
N LEU A 125 2.03 19.27 -27.83
CA LEU A 125 1.49 20.62 -27.76
C LEU A 125 0.12 20.60 -28.47
N PRO A 126 -0.99 20.99 -27.82
CA PRO A 126 -2.19 21.29 -28.57
C PRO A 126 -1.88 22.51 -29.46
N GLU A 127 -1.73 22.28 -30.77
CA GLU A 127 -1.80 23.33 -31.77
C GLU A 127 -3.20 23.94 -31.69
N GLU A 128 -3.40 24.91 -30.81
CA GLU A 128 -4.39 25.99 -30.90
C GLU A 128 -4.53 26.71 -29.56
N VAL A 129 -3.78 27.80 -29.39
CA VAL A 129 -4.35 29.03 -28.84
C VAL A 129 -3.76 30.19 -29.64
N ALA A 130 -4.51 30.67 -30.63
CA ALA A 130 -4.27 31.99 -31.18
C ALA A 130 -4.74 33.02 -30.15
N PHE A 131 -3.84 33.94 -29.76
CA PHE A 131 -4.19 35.14 -28.99
C PHE A 131 -4.92 36.16 -29.87
#